data_AF-A0A7T5JVD4-F1
#
_entry.id   AF-A0A7T5JVD4-F1
#
_cell.length_a   1.000
_cell.length_b   1.000
_cell.length_c   1.000
_cell.angle_alpha   90.00
_cell.angle_beta   90.00
_cell.angle_gamma   90.00
#
_symmetry.space_group_name_H-M   'P 1'
#
loop_
_entity.id
_entity.type
_entity.pdbx_description
1 polymer ?
#
loop_
_entity_poly.entity_id
_entity_poly.type
_entity_poly.pdbx_seq_one_letter_code
_entity_poly.pdbx_strand_id
1 'polypeptide(L)'
;METSLQNATLSKNTNTVTYRKQNVTVVFFAGPEQADGKFVVGGLVNPTIQVRKGAHVQFKVINMDTGMPHGIEMTTANPPYSYMSMMQGGIYPGSFIAPLPEAQNGQYAVASSDFVANQSGHFHYLCQVPGHAAKGMYGKMIVS
;
A
#
# COMPACT_ATOMS: atom_id res chain seq x y z
N MET A 1 -1.57 15.70 -6.33
CA MET A 1 -0.72 14.61 -6.86
C MET A 1 0.76 14.78 -6.50
N GLU A 2 1.25 15.99 -6.16
CA GLU A 2 2.69 16.22 -5.96
C GLU A 2 3.31 15.65 -4.67
N THR A 3 2.52 15.33 -3.64
CA THR A 3 3.08 14.90 -2.34
C THR A 3 3.47 13.42 -2.26
N SER A 4 2.96 12.54 -3.14
CA SER A 4 3.23 11.08 -3.03
C SER A 4 4.60 10.66 -3.54
N LEU A 5 5.24 11.50 -4.33
CA LEU A 5 6.53 11.25 -4.99
C LEU A 5 7.63 12.17 -4.50
N GLN A 6 7.37 12.96 -3.46
CA GLN A 6 8.37 13.85 -2.92
C GLN A 6 9.56 13.02 -2.42
N ASN A 7 10.73 13.24 -3.03
CA ASN A 7 11.96 12.46 -2.79
C ASN A 7 11.87 10.96 -3.14
N ALA A 8 10.99 10.58 -4.06
CA ALA A 8 10.93 9.23 -4.63
C ALA A 8 11.56 9.19 -6.03
N THR A 9 12.12 8.04 -6.41
CA THR A 9 12.51 7.74 -7.79
C THR A 9 11.63 6.60 -8.31
N LEU A 10 11.12 6.77 -9.53
CA LEU A 10 10.28 5.78 -10.21
C LEU A 10 11.07 5.02 -11.26
N SER A 11 10.89 3.71 -11.31
CA SER A 11 11.39 2.83 -12.37
C SER A 11 10.24 2.02 -12.94
N LYS A 12 9.82 2.33 -14.17
CA LYS A 12 8.81 1.53 -14.89
C LYS A 12 9.34 0.15 -15.25
N ASN A 13 10.62 0.06 -15.62
CA ASN A 13 11.26 -1.19 -16.05
C ASN A 13 11.26 -2.26 -14.96
N THR A 14 11.43 -1.84 -13.71
CA THR A 14 11.44 -2.76 -12.54
C THR A 14 10.15 -2.67 -11.73
N ASN A 15 9.15 -1.91 -12.19
CA ASN A 15 7.92 -1.59 -11.46
C ASN A 15 8.19 -1.21 -9.99
N THR A 16 9.07 -0.23 -9.76
CA THR A 16 9.58 0.12 -8.43
C THR A 16 9.45 1.61 -8.12
N VAL A 17 9.05 1.92 -6.89
CA VAL A 17 9.14 3.25 -6.27
C VAL A 17 10.17 3.20 -5.15
N THR A 18 11.24 3.98 -5.25
CA THR A 18 12.32 4.01 -4.25
C THR A 18 12.32 5.33 -3.50
N TYR A 19 12.18 5.26 -2.18
CA TYR A 19 12.29 6.40 -1.27
C TYR A 19 13.64 6.35 -0.54
N ARG A 20 14.38 7.46 -0.53
CA ARG A 20 15.75 7.52 0.06
C ARG A 20 15.86 8.38 1.32
N LYS A 21 14.81 9.13 1.67
CA LYS A 21 14.75 9.97 2.86
C LYS A 21 14.23 9.18 4.06
N GLN A 22 14.44 9.71 5.27
CA GLN A 22 13.95 9.09 6.49
C GLN A 22 12.45 9.30 6.71
N ASN A 23 11.90 10.45 6.33
CA ASN A 23 10.47 10.68 6.36
C ASN A 23 9.91 10.39 4.97
N VAL A 24 8.98 9.44 4.89
CA VAL A 24 8.43 8.91 3.65
C VAL A 24 6.91 8.91 3.72
N THR A 25 6.25 9.50 2.73
CA THR A 25 4.81 9.33 2.54
C THR A 25 4.57 8.50 1.29
N VAL A 26 3.93 7.34 1.46
CA VAL A 26 3.50 6.48 0.36
C VAL A 26 1.99 6.65 0.21
N VAL A 27 1.56 7.18 -0.94
CA VAL A 27 0.14 7.34 -1.24
C VAL A 27 -0.32 6.20 -2.14
N PHE A 28 -1.24 5.41 -1.63
CA PHE A 28 -1.91 4.31 -2.33
C PHE A 28 -3.28 4.79 -2.81
N PHE A 29 -3.46 4.85 -4.13
CA PHE A 29 -4.79 4.90 -4.72
C PHE A 29 -5.31 3.46 -4.80
N ALA A 30 -6.37 3.14 -4.06
CA ALA A 30 -6.96 1.82 -4.01
C ALA A 30 -8.14 1.71 -4.97
N GLY A 31 -8.10 0.72 -5.86
CA GLY A 31 -9.13 0.43 -6.87
C GLY A 31 -9.49 1.61 -7.79
N PRO A 32 -8.54 2.41 -8.31
CA PRO A 32 -8.90 3.42 -9.29
C PRO A 32 -9.38 2.76 -10.60
N GLU A 33 -10.22 3.44 -11.38
CA GLU A 33 -10.87 2.89 -12.58
C GLU A 33 -9.93 2.16 -13.55
N GLN A 34 -8.72 2.70 -13.78
CA GLN A 34 -7.72 2.10 -14.67
C GLN A 34 -7.04 0.83 -14.11
N ALA A 35 -7.25 0.52 -12.83
CA ALA A 35 -6.60 -0.58 -12.11
C ALA A 35 -7.50 -1.11 -10.98
N ASP A 36 -8.72 -1.53 -11.35
CA ASP A 36 -9.71 -2.10 -10.42
C ASP A 36 -9.13 -3.25 -9.58
N GLY A 37 -9.44 -3.24 -8.28
CA GLY A 37 -8.93 -4.22 -7.32
C GLY A 37 -7.39 -4.27 -7.23
N LYS A 38 -6.69 -3.15 -7.49
CA LYS A 38 -5.23 -2.99 -7.35
C LYS A 38 -4.89 -1.74 -6.54
N PHE A 39 -3.64 -1.66 -6.10
CA PHE A 39 -3.07 -0.42 -5.59
C PHE A 39 -2.28 0.28 -6.69
N VAL A 40 -2.43 1.60 -6.79
CA VAL A 40 -1.59 2.45 -7.65
C VAL A 40 -0.77 3.41 -6.80
N VAL A 41 0.54 3.40 -7.00
CA VAL A 41 1.49 4.33 -6.34
C VAL A 41 2.38 4.93 -7.41
N GLY A 42 2.44 6.26 -7.51
CA GLY A 42 3.27 6.93 -8.52
C GLY A 42 2.92 6.59 -9.97
N GLY A 43 1.67 6.21 -10.24
CA GLY A 43 1.22 5.73 -11.56
C GLY A 43 1.61 4.29 -11.90
N LEU A 44 2.22 3.56 -10.97
CA LEU A 44 2.55 2.15 -11.12
C LEU A 44 1.51 1.27 -10.42
N VAL A 45 1.12 0.16 -11.04
CA VAL A 45 0.18 -0.82 -10.48
C VAL A 45 0.95 -1.84 -9.64
N ASN A 46 0.54 -2.01 -8.38
CA ASN A 46 1.14 -2.90 -7.39
C ASN A 46 2.70 -2.87 -7.38
N PRO A 47 3.34 -1.69 -7.34
CA PRO A 47 4.78 -1.60 -7.47
C PRO A 47 5.51 -2.21 -6.28
N THR A 48 6.79 -2.52 -6.48
CA THR A 48 7.68 -2.70 -5.33
C THR A 48 7.96 -1.32 -4.72
N ILE A 49 7.72 -1.18 -3.42
CA ILE A 49 8.09 0.00 -2.65
C ILE A 49 9.41 -0.30 -1.92
N GLN A 50 10.41 0.55 -2.09
CA GLN A 50 11.68 0.45 -1.38
C GLN A 50 11.84 1.64 -0.44
N VAL A 51 12.14 1.36 0.83
CA VAL A 51 12.42 2.35 1.87
C VAL A 51 13.68 1.96 2.63
N ARG A 52 14.29 2.94 3.31
CA ARG A 52 15.44 2.66 4.17
C ARG A 52 15.02 2.05 5.50
N LYS A 53 15.84 1.18 6.07
CA LYS A 53 15.72 0.79 7.48
C LYS A 53 15.75 2.05 8.35
N GLY A 54 14.82 2.11 9.30
CA GLY A 54 14.65 3.24 10.22
C GLY A 54 13.87 4.42 9.64
N ALA A 55 13.36 4.32 8.41
CA ALA A 55 12.47 5.34 7.87
C ALA A 55 11.16 5.39 8.67
N HIS A 56 10.70 6.62 8.94
CA HIS A 56 9.34 6.94 9.36
C HIS A 56 8.46 6.97 8.11
N VAL A 57 7.61 5.97 7.98
CA VAL A 57 6.76 5.76 6.82
C VAL A 57 5.32 6.08 7.19
N GLN A 58 4.73 7.04 6.48
CA GLN A 58 3.30 7.26 6.46
C GLN A 58 2.70 6.52 5.28
N PHE A 59 1.82 5.57 5.55
CA PHE A 59 0.88 5.07 4.55
C PHE A 59 -0.31 6.00 4.50
N LYS A 60 -0.66 6.44 3.29
CA LYS A 60 -1.90 7.17 3.00
C LYS A 60 -2.69 6.39 1.97
N VAL A 61 -3.88 5.93 2.32
CA VAL A 61 -4.78 5.22 1.40
C VAL A 61 -5.89 6.17 0.99
N ILE A 62 -6.15 6.23 -0.31
CA ILE A 62 -7.29 6.92 -0.91
C ILE A 62 -8.11 5.85 -1.63
N ASN A 63 -9.29 5.53 -1.11
CA ASN A 63 -10.18 4.59 -1.77
C ASN A 63 -10.92 5.30 -2.92
N MET A 64 -10.61 4.91 -4.14
CA MET A 64 -11.20 5.46 -5.37
C MET A 64 -12.25 4.52 -5.99
N ASP A 65 -12.38 3.31 -5.46
CA ASP A 65 -13.32 2.29 -5.92
C ASP A 65 -14.74 2.66 -5.51
N THR A 66 -15.70 2.58 -6.42
CA THR A 66 -17.10 2.98 -6.20
C THR A 66 -18.01 1.82 -5.77
N GLY A 67 -17.49 0.60 -5.68
CA GLY A 67 -18.29 -0.58 -5.31
C GLY A 67 -17.67 -1.44 -4.20
N MET A 68 -16.42 -1.19 -3.80
CA MET A 68 -15.73 -2.01 -2.83
C MET A 68 -14.96 -1.18 -1.78
N PRO A 69 -15.00 -1.59 -0.50
CA PRO A 69 -14.10 -1.03 0.49
C PRO A 69 -12.67 -1.55 0.25
N HIS A 70 -11.67 -0.76 0.62
CA HIS A 70 -10.27 -1.16 0.54
C HIS A 70 -9.47 -0.66 1.74
N GLY A 71 -8.61 -1.53 2.27
CA GLY A 71 -7.65 -1.19 3.33
C GLY A 71 -6.23 -1.53 2.89
N ILE A 72 -5.28 -1.41 3.81
CA ILE A 72 -3.92 -1.90 3.59
C ILE A 72 -3.34 -2.50 4.87
N GLU A 73 -2.64 -3.61 4.73
CA GLU A 73 -1.87 -4.23 5.80
C GLU A 73 -0.51 -4.66 5.26
N MET A 74 0.56 -4.45 6.03
CA MET A 74 1.90 -4.95 5.74
C MET A 74 2.14 -6.28 6.45
N THR A 75 2.70 -7.27 5.74
CA THR A 75 2.88 -8.65 6.24
C THR A 75 4.19 -9.28 5.76
N THR A 76 4.65 -10.32 6.47
CA THR A 76 5.71 -11.24 6.03
C THR A 76 5.17 -12.43 5.23
N ALA A 77 3.84 -12.63 5.21
CA ALA A 77 3.23 -13.68 4.40
C ALA A 77 3.54 -13.48 2.91
N ASN A 78 3.78 -14.58 2.22
CA ASN A 78 4.05 -14.58 0.79
C ASN A 78 2.78 -15.00 0.03
N PRO A 79 2.53 -14.46 -1.18
CA PRO A 79 1.50 -14.99 -2.07
C PRO A 79 1.82 -16.46 -2.48
N PRO A 80 0.81 -17.26 -2.85
CA PRO A 80 -0.59 -16.89 -3.02
C PRO A 80 -1.34 -16.69 -1.70
N TYR A 81 -2.32 -15.80 -1.74
CA TYR A 81 -3.14 -15.40 -0.59
C TYR A 81 -4.48 -16.14 -0.60
N SER A 82 -4.96 -16.57 0.58
CA SER A 82 -6.25 -17.23 0.73
C SER A 82 -7.40 -16.22 0.66
N TYR A 83 -8.66 -16.71 0.61
CA TYR A 83 -9.84 -15.84 0.61
C TYR A 83 -9.88 -14.92 1.84
N MET A 84 -9.59 -15.45 3.03
CA MET A 84 -9.48 -14.66 4.26
C MET A 84 -8.01 -14.39 4.56
N SER A 85 -7.43 -13.42 3.86
CA SER A 85 -6.03 -13.05 4.08
C SER A 85 -5.89 -11.96 5.13
N MET A 86 -5.30 -12.36 6.27
CA MET A 86 -4.79 -11.53 7.36
C MET A 86 -5.83 -10.66 8.09
N MET A 87 -5.73 -10.68 9.43
CA MET A 87 -6.47 -9.81 10.36
C MET A 87 -5.60 -9.50 11.59
N GLN A 88 -4.28 -9.58 11.45
CA GLN A 88 -3.37 -9.75 12.59
C GLN A 88 -2.75 -8.45 13.09
N GLY A 89 -3.00 -7.34 12.40
CA GLY A 89 -2.30 -6.08 12.67
C GLY A 89 -0.92 -6.16 12.03
N GLY A 90 -0.60 -5.16 11.22
CA GLY A 90 0.56 -5.21 10.34
C GLY A 90 1.89 -5.50 11.06
N ILE A 91 2.86 -6.01 10.30
CA ILE A 91 4.18 -6.43 10.81
C ILE A 91 4.90 -5.34 11.60
N TYR A 92 4.67 -4.07 11.27
CA TYR A 92 5.06 -2.94 12.13
C TYR A 92 3.84 -2.39 12.85
N PRO A 93 3.96 -2.00 14.14
CA PRO A 93 2.94 -1.20 14.79
C PRO A 93 2.62 0.04 13.94
N GLY A 94 1.36 0.16 13.51
CA GLY A 94 0.89 1.23 12.63
C GLY A 94 0.97 0.95 11.12
N SER A 95 1.52 -0.18 10.65
CA SER A 95 1.51 -0.55 9.22
C SER A 95 0.20 -1.24 8.81
N PHE A 96 -0.93 -0.71 9.27
CA PHE A 96 -2.27 -1.19 9.00
C PHE A 96 -3.24 -0.01 8.93
N ILE A 97 -4.15 -0.04 7.96
CA ILE A 97 -5.31 0.84 7.86
C ILE A 97 -6.52 -0.04 7.56
N ALA A 98 -7.54 0.02 8.42
CA ALA A 98 -8.79 -0.71 8.24
C ALA A 98 -9.46 -0.34 6.90
N PRO A 99 -10.28 -1.23 6.32
CA PRO A 99 -10.95 -0.93 5.06
C PRO A 99 -11.75 0.36 5.13
N LEU A 100 -11.45 1.27 4.22
CA LEU A 100 -12.17 2.52 4.03
C LEU A 100 -13.41 2.26 3.18
N PRO A 101 -14.53 2.97 3.40
CA PRO A 101 -15.70 2.83 2.57
C PRO A 101 -15.39 3.18 1.11
N GLU A 102 -16.23 2.69 0.20
CA GLU A 102 -16.18 3.01 -1.23
C GLU A 102 -16.34 4.51 -1.49
N ALA A 103 -15.86 4.95 -2.64
CA ALA A 103 -16.06 6.29 -3.16
C ALA A 103 -17.55 6.54 -3.43
N GLN A 104 -18.07 7.65 -2.90
CA GLN A 104 -19.48 8.03 -3.04
C GLN A 104 -19.60 9.51 -3.37
N ASN A 105 -20.54 9.87 -4.25
CA ASN A 105 -20.85 11.27 -4.61
C ASN A 105 -19.63 12.07 -5.06
N GLY A 106 -18.68 11.44 -5.78
CA GLY A 106 -17.44 12.07 -6.23
C GLY A 106 -16.42 12.37 -5.12
N GLN A 107 -16.62 11.84 -3.92
CA GLN A 107 -15.68 11.94 -2.80
C GLN A 107 -14.98 10.60 -2.54
N TYR A 108 -13.70 10.68 -2.17
CA TYR A 108 -12.88 9.52 -1.83
C TYR A 108 -12.66 9.46 -0.32
N ALA A 109 -12.82 8.27 0.25
CA ALA A 109 -12.43 8.02 1.62
C ALA A 109 -10.90 7.99 1.74
N VAL A 110 -10.36 8.66 2.77
CA VAL A 110 -8.92 8.80 2.98
C VAL A 110 -8.58 8.51 4.43
N ALA A 111 -7.51 7.73 4.63
CA ALA A 111 -6.90 7.57 5.94
C ALA A 111 -5.38 7.51 5.84
N SER A 112 -4.71 7.73 6.96
CA SER A 112 -3.27 7.60 7.06
C SER A 112 -2.87 6.94 8.38
N SER A 113 -1.75 6.22 8.34
CA SER A 113 -1.14 5.61 9.52
C SER A 113 0.36 5.61 9.36
N ASP A 114 1.07 5.77 10.47
CA ASP A 114 2.52 5.93 10.50
C ASP A 114 3.16 4.71 11.19
N PHE A 115 4.31 4.28 10.68
CA PHE A 115 5.13 3.26 11.30
C PHE A 115 6.62 3.52 11.08
N VAL A 116 7.46 2.87 11.87
CA VAL A 116 8.92 2.89 11.69
C VAL A 116 9.38 1.58 11.07
N ALA A 117 10.00 1.63 9.91
CA ALA A 117 10.52 0.46 9.19
C ALA A 117 11.83 -0.04 9.83
N ASN A 118 11.78 -0.50 11.08
CA ASN A 118 12.96 -0.79 11.90
C ASN A 118 13.60 -2.16 11.63
N GLN A 119 12.97 -3.03 10.82
CA GLN A 119 13.48 -4.34 10.44
C GLN A 119 13.77 -4.41 8.93
N SER A 120 15.02 -4.70 8.57
CA SER A 120 15.32 -4.97 7.15
C SER A 120 14.65 -6.27 6.71
N GLY A 121 14.20 -6.32 5.46
CA GLY A 121 13.58 -7.52 4.92
C GLY A 121 12.73 -7.29 3.68
N HIS A 122 12.19 -8.39 3.19
CA HIS A 122 11.20 -8.43 2.13
C HIS A 122 9.84 -8.71 2.75
N PHE A 123 8.89 -7.83 2.47
CA PHE A 123 7.54 -7.85 2.99
C PHE A 123 6.56 -7.67 1.83
N HIS A 124 5.29 -7.80 2.13
CA HIS A 124 4.20 -7.44 1.23
C HIS A 124 3.28 -6.43 1.88
N TYR A 125 2.62 -5.63 1.06
CA TYR A 125 1.44 -4.87 1.45
C TYR A 125 0.26 -5.42 0.67
N LEU A 126 -0.89 -5.60 1.32
CA LEU A 126 -2.08 -6.21 0.72
C LEU A 126 -3.37 -5.58 1.22
N CYS A 127 -4.46 -5.74 0.47
CA CYS A 127 -5.80 -5.42 0.94
C CYS A 127 -6.39 -6.63 1.68
N GLN A 128 -6.80 -6.39 2.92
CA GLN A 128 -7.34 -7.40 3.85
C GLN A 128 -8.83 -7.70 3.63
N VAL A 129 -9.49 -7.02 2.68
CA VAL A 129 -10.89 -7.34 2.35
C VAL A 129 -10.95 -8.74 1.72
N PRO A 130 -11.90 -9.60 2.14
CA PRO A 130 -11.95 -10.99 1.71
C PRO A 130 -11.86 -11.17 0.19
N GLY A 131 -10.88 -11.96 -0.24
CA GLY A 131 -10.61 -12.28 -1.64
C GLY A 131 -9.81 -11.23 -2.41
N HIS A 132 -9.61 -10.01 -1.91
CA HIS A 132 -8.93 -8.96 -2.67
C HIS A 132 -7.45 -9.30 -2.92
N ALA A 133 -6.71 -9.66 -1.86
CA ALA A 133 -5.33 -10.12 -1.99
C ALA A 133 -5.22 -11.39 -2.86
N ALA A 134 -6.15 -12.35 -2.71
CA ALA A 134 -6.20 -13.57 -3.53
C ALA A 134 -6.40 -13.27 -5.02
N LYS A 135 -7.16 -12.23 -5.36
CA LYS A 135 -7.34 -11.70 -6.72
C LYS A 135 -6.21 -10.75 -7.17
N GLY A 136 -5.17 -10.59 -6.36
CA GLY A 136 -3.95 -9.85 -6.71
C GLY A 136 -3.92 -8.39 -6.25
N MET A 137 -4.65 -8.01 -5.20
CA MET A 137 -4.54 -6.67 -4.59
C MET A 137 -3.43 -6.63 -3.54
N TYR A 138 -2.18 -6.73 -4.00
CA TYR A 138 -1.00 -6.68 -3.15
C TYR A 138 0.23 -6.24 -3.95
N GLY A 139 1.26 -5.77 -3.26
CA GLY A 139 2.59 -5.53 -3.82
C GLY A 139 3.69 -5.84 -2.82
N LYS A 140 4.94 -5.56 -3.20
CA LYS A 140 6.12 -5.85 -2.38
C LYS A 140 6.60 -4.59 -1.67
N MET A 141 7.07 -4.76 -0.44
CA MET A 141 7.82 -3.72 0.27
C MET A 141 9.18 -4.25 0.68
N ILE A 142 10.24 -3.53 0.35
CA ILE A 142 11.62 -3.86 0.70
C ILE A 142 12.14 -2.78 1.63
N VAL A 143 12.64 -3.22 2.79
CA VAL A 143 13.30 -2.35 3.78
C VAL A 143 14.78 -2.72 3.81
N SER A 144 15.66 -1.78 3.46
CA SER A 144 17.12 -2.01 3.41
C SER A 144 17.96 -0.89 3.98
#